data_AF-A0A952VRS8-F1
#
_entry.id   AF-A0A952VRS8-F1
#
_cell.length_a   1.000
_cell.length_b   1.000
_cell.length_c   1.000
_cell.angle_alpha   90.00
_cell.angle_beta   90.00
_cell.angle_gamma   90.00
#
_symmetry.space_group_name_H-M   'P 1'
#
loop_
_entity.id
_entity.type
_entity.pdbx_description
1 polymer ?
#
loop_
_entity_poly.entity_id
_entity_poly.type
_entity_poly.pdbx_seq_one_letter_code
_entity_poly.pdbx_strand_id
1 'polypeptide(L)'
;MKAARLGVFGLVVGIVGGAALITGGCATEQEKRGHELYTHYCSDCHGQNGKQNEGFNWSSMPDPKPKDLSNKSEMGTFKDEELFSTISRDMLDTSEEGGDPIGDDDFAVPTMPTFKYTLSEDEIWAIVGHVRTLHGMKMEFNVAARKTSLEEGLKAAQAKFEQAKQAYEAAEKKASDEAEQKSEQLKKDVEVDESAYEAEQAAMVQAKKEMDAAQVALNNFSTRPGRGVSIPRPDLTVKPAEAAKLVDRGKILYENKYGCNGCHNLAGEGGKIGPALDRAGFRLNATWIYRWLKNPQAMDSATRMPALGLNDADAKAVTAYVATLRAPKAEPVVEKPVEKP
;
A
#
# COMPACT_ATOMS: atom_id res chain seq x y z
N MET A 1 23.63 -6.15 -84.23
CA MET A 1 22.45 -6.62 -84.99
C MET A 1 21.21 -6.38 -84.15
N LYS A 2 20.18 -5.80 -84.78
CA LYS A 2 18.80 -5.54 -84.33
C LYS A 2 18.57 -4.51 -83.22
N ALA A 3 18.02 -3.40 -83.70
CA ALA A 3 17.38 -2.30 -83.01
C ALA A 3 15.95 -2.64 -82.55
N ALA A 4 15.38 -1.66 -81.82
CA ALA A 4 13.96 -1.29 -81.70
C ALA A 4 13.17 -1.94 -80.54
N ARG A 5 12.32 -1.22 -79.78
CA ARG A 5 11.90 0.20 -79.80
C ARG A 5 11.09 0.48 -78.51
N LEU A 6 11.23 1.71 -78.02
CA LEU A 6 10.27 2.62 -77.35
C LEU A 6 9.15 2.07 -76.45
N GLY A 7 9.05 2.70 -75.28
CA GLY A 7 7.79 2.88 -74.53
C GLY A 7 8.00 3.68 -73.24
N VAL A 8 7.99 5.01 -73.33
CA VAL A 8 7.85 5.92 -72.17
C VAL A 8 6.37 5.98 -71.81
N PHE A 9 5.99 5.62 -70.58
CA PHE A 9 4.72 6.05 -69.98
C PHE A 9 4.78 5.99 -68.44
N GLY A 10 4.46 7.13 -67.80
CA GLY A 10 3.70 7.17 -66.55
C GLY A 10 4.46 7.00 -65.23
N LEU A 11 5.00 8.11 -64.71
CA LEU A 11 5.26 8.24 -63.27
C LEU A 11 3.91 8.50 -62.56
N VAL A 12 3.37 7.48 -61.89
CA VAL A 12 2.31 7.65 -60.89
C VAL A 12 2.86 7.12 -59.58
N VAL A 13 3.22 8.05 -58.69
CA VAL A 13 3.59 7.77 -57.30
C VAL A 13 2.30 7.40 -56.56
N GLY A 14 2.08 6.10 -56.39
CA GLY A 14 1.05 5.55 -55.52
C GLY A 14 1.65 5.16 -54.18
N ILE A 15 1.47 6.01 -53.17
CA ILE A 15 1.75 5.70 -51.77
C ILE A 15 0.72 4.68 -51.29
N VAL A 16 1.12 3.44 -51.04
CA VAL A 16 0.47 2.57 -50.05
C VAL A 16 1.55 1.72 -49.38
N GLY A 17 2.14 2.28 -48.32
CA GLY A 17 2.86 1.51 -47.31
C GLY A 17 1.86 0.78 -46.43
N GLY A 18 1.54 -0.46 -46.77
CA GLY A 18 0.75 -1.36 -45.94
C GLY A 18 1.63 -2.44 -45.34
N ALA A 19 2.40 -2.09 -44.30
CA ALA A 19 2.99 -3.09 -43.43
C ALA A 19 1.88 -3.64 -42.52
N ALA A 20 1.31 -4.77 -42.92
CA ALA A 20 0.51 -5.60 -42.03
C ALA A 20 1.44 -6.18 -40.95
N LEU A 21 1.34 -5.66 -39.72
CA LEU A 21 2.02 -6.20 -38.55
C LEU A 21 1.00 -6.56 -37.47
N ILE A 22 0.72 -7.86 -37.40
CA ILE A 22 0.55 -8.68 -36.20
C ILE A 22 -0.39 -8.11 -35.12
N THR A 23 -1.64 -8.53 -35.16
CA THR A 23 -2.56 -8.56 -34.01
C THR A 23 -2.10 -9.63 -33.01
N GLY A 24 -1.14 -9.28 -32.18
CA GLY A 24 -0.75 -10.00 -30.97
C GLY A 24 -0.43 -8.91 -29.95
N GLY A 25 -1.48 -8.44 -29.26
CA GLY A 25 -1.38 -7.32 -28.33
C GLY A 25 -0.32 -7.62 -27.27
N CYS A 26 0.82 -6.95 -27.36
CA CYS A 26 1.75 -6.91 -26.26
C CYS A 26 1.01 -6.23 -25.09
N ALA A 27 0.86 -6.95 -23.98
CA ALA A 27 0.34 -6.34 -22.76
C ALA A 27 1.16 -5.08 -22.46
N THR A 28 0.48 -4.00 -22.08
CA THR A 28 1.16 -2.78 -21.66
C THR A 28 2.04 -3.08 -20.45
N GLU A 29 3.10 -2.30 -20.22
CA GLU A 29 3.98 -2.49 -19.06
C GLU A 29 3.18 -2.46 -17.74
N GLN A 30 2.11 -1.66 -17.71
CA GLN A 30 1.19 -1.56 -16.58
C GLN A 30 0.35 -2.83 -16.39
N GLU A 31 -0.17 -3.44 -17.47
CA GLU A 31 -0.88 -4.73 -17.41
C GLU A 31 0.03 -5.86 -16.94
N LYS A 32 1.27 -5.90 -17.44
CA LYS A 32 2.26 -6.89 -17.00
C LYS A 32 2.59 -6.74 -15.52
N ARG A 33 2.87 -5.50 -15.07
CA ARG A 33 3.12 -5.21 -13.66
C ARG A 33 1.93 -5.58 -12.77
N GLY A 34 0.71 -5.26 -13.23
CA GLY A 34 -0.53 -5.63 -12.55
C GLY A 34 -0.67 -7.13 -12.36
N HIS A 35 -0.41 -7.91 -13.42
CA HIS A 35 -0.44 -9.36 -13.37
C HIS A 35 0.60 -9.96 -12.40
N GLU A 36 1.84 -9.46 -12.43
CA GLU A 36 2.90 -9.92 -11.51
C GLU A 36 2.52 -9.67 -10.05
N LEU A 37 2.02 -8.47 -9.74
CA LEU A 37 1.59 -8.10 -8.39
C LEU A 37 0.38 -8.90 -7.93
N TYR A 38 -0.63 -9.07 -8.80
CA TYR A 38 -1.81 -9.87 -8.51
C TYR A 38 -1.43 -11.33 -8.25
N THR A 39 -0.54 -11.89 -9.05
CA THR A 39 -0.04 -13.26 -8.87
C THR A 39 0.66 -13.40 -7.52
N HIS A 40 1.45 -12.41 -7.11
CA HIS A 40 2.19 -12.47 -5.86
C HIS A 40 1.32 -12.28 -4.60
N TYR A 41 0.34 -11.38 -4.63
CA TYR A 41 -0.40 -10.96 -3.44
C TYR A 41 -1.87 -11.41 -3.39
N CYS A 42 -2.51 -11.63 -4.54
CA CYS A 42 -3.97 -11.81 -4.61
C CYS A 42 -4.38 -13.24 -5.00
N SER A 43 -3.59 -13.89 -5.87
CA SER A 43 -3.99 -15.16 -6.50
C SER A 43 -4.15 -16.34 -5.53
N ASP A 44 -3.47 -16.32 -4.38
CA ASP A 44 -3.61 -17.37 -3.36
C ASP A 44 -5.02 -17.41 -2.74
N CYS A 45 -5.75 -16.29 -2.78
CA CYS A 45 -7.14 -16.16 -2.31
C CYS A 45 -8.15 -16.11 -3.46
N HIS A 46 -7.89 -15.27 -4.47
CA HIS A 46 -8.82 -15.03 -5.58
C HIS A 46 -8.64 -15.97 -6.78
N GLY A 47 -7.61 -16.81 -6.78
CA GLY A 47 -7.25 -17.65 -7.93
C GLY A 47 -6.52 -16.87 -9.03
N GLN A 48 -5.88 -17.61 -9.94
CA GLN A 48 -5.15 -16.99 -11.05
C GLN A 48 -6.09 -16.31 -12.06
N ASN A 49 -7.32 -16.84 -12.22
CA ASN A 49 -8.30 -16.28 -13.14
C ASN A 49 -9.38 -15.44 -12.44
N GLY A 50 -9.24 -15.21 -11.12
CA GLY A 50 -10.22 -14.45 -10.34
C GLY A 50 -11.50 -15.21 -9.99
N LYS A 51 -11.61 -16.49 -10.36
CA LYS A 51 -12.82 -17.30 -10.12
C LYS A 51 -12.88 -17.80 -8.69
N GLN A 52 -14.09 -17.92 -8.18
CA GLN A 52 -14.31 -18.59 -6.90
C GLN A 52 -13.79 -20.02 -6.91
N ASN A 53 -13.32 -20.48 -5.75
CA ASN A 53 -12.76 -21.82 -5.52
C ASN A 53 -11.42 -22.11 -6.24
N GLU A 54 -10.80 -21.15 -6.92
CA GLU A 54 -9.47 -21.36 -7.54
C GLU A 54 -8.30 -21.08 -6.58
N GLY A 55 -8.45 -20.13 -5.66
CA GLY A 55 -7.38 -19.76 -4.73
C GLY A 55 -6.98 -20.92 -3.82
N PHE A 56 -5.67 -21.12 -3.64
CA PHE A 56 -5.12 -22.16 -2.77
C PHE A 56 -5.73 -22.12 -1.35
N ASN A 57 -5.98 -20.92 -0.82
CA ASN A 57 -6.51 -20.70 0.52
C ASN A 57 -8.04 -20.80 0.62
N TRP A 58 -8.74 -20.92 -0.52
CA TRP A 58 -10.21 -20.82 -0.60
C TRP A 58 -10.97 -21.72 0.38
N SER A 59 -10.56 -22.98 0.44
CA SER A 59 -11.18 -23.99 1.32
C SER A 59 -11.00 -23.71 2.81
N SER A 60 -10.04 -22.86 3.17
CA SER A 60 -9.65 -22.57 4.56
C SER A 60 -10.08 -21.18 5.03
N MET A 61 -10.70 -20.37 4.14
CA MET A 61 -11.22 -19.05 4.49
C MET A 61 -12.63 -19.16 5.12
N PRO A 62 -12.93 -18.37 6.16
CA PRO A 62 -14.29 -18.25 6.68
C PRO A 62 -15.19 -17.50 5.68
N ASP A 63 -16.50 -17.54 5.91
CA ASP A 63 -17.44 -16.67 5.21
C ASP A 63 -17.44 -15.25 5.83
N PRO A 64 -17.65 -14.19 5.04
CA PRO A 64 -17.77 -14.21 3.59
C PRO A 64 -16.42 -14.53 2.92
N LYS A 65 -16.46 -15.32 1.84
CA LYS A 65 -15.29 -15.66 1.01
C LYS A 65 -15.01 -14.58 -0.04
N PRO A 66 -13.80 -14.52 -0.61
CA PRO A 66 -13.47 -13.53 -1.62
C PRO A 66 -14.42 -13.54 -2.82
N LYS A 67 -14.72 -12.36 -3.34
CA LYS A 67 -15.61 -12.18 -4.49
C LYS A 67 -15.05 -12.81 -5.76
N ASP A 68 -15.93 -13.23 -6.67
CA ASP A 68 -15.56 -13.67 -8.02
C ASP A 68 -15.14 -12.45 -8.87
N LEU A 69 -13.84 -12.26 -9.04
CA LEU A 69 -13.29 -11.15 -9.82
C LEU A 69 -13.49 -11.33 -11.33
N SER A 70 -13.90 -12.51 -11.78
CA SER A 70 -14.21 -12.79 -13.19
C SER A 70 -15.69 -12.55 -13.54
N ASN A 71 -16.55 -12.37 -12.54
CA ASN A 71 -17.98 -12.13 -12.75
C ASN A 71 -18.22 -10.73 -13.33
N LYS A 72 -18.36 -10.64 -14.65
CA LYS A 72 -18.60 -9.38 -15.36
C LYS A 72 -19.85 -8.62 -14.92
N SER A 73 -20.94 -9.32 -14.59
CA SER A 73 -22.20 -8.64 -14.23
C SER A 73 -22.10 -7.89 -12.91
N GLU A 74 -21.28 -8.39 -12.00
CA GLU A 74 -21.08 -7.84 -10.67
C GLU A 74 -19.87 -6.91 -10.65
N MET A 75 -18.72 -7.38 -11.13
CA MET A 75 -17.49 -6.59 -11.18
C MET A 75 -17.61 -5.35 -12.08
N GLY A 76 -18.48 -5.41 -13.09
CA GLY A 76 -18.74 -4.28 -13.98
C GLY A 76 -19.55 -3.15 -13.35
N THR A 77 -20.15 -3.33 -12.17
CA THR A 77 -20.89 -2.26 -11.49
C THR A 77 -19.99 -1.33 -10.67
N PHE A 78 -18.79 -1.80 -10.31
CA PHE A 78 -17.84 -1.02 -9.51
C PHE A 78 -17.05 -0.04 -10.38
N LYS A 79 -16.74 1.13 -9.83
CA LYS A 79 -15.80 2.10 -10.41
C LYS A 79 -14.36 1.71 -10.13
N ASP A 80 -13.44 2.21 -10.94
CA ASP A 80 -12.00 1.95 -10.75
C ASP A 80 -11.50 2.44 -9.38
N GLU A 81 -11.98 3.60 -8.95
CA GLU A 81 -11.66 4.20 -7.66
C GLU A 81 -12.20 3.38 -6.48
N GLU A 82 -13.32 2.68 -6.65
CA GLU A 82 -13.89 1.80 -5.62
C GLU A 82 -13.04 0.54 -5.47
N LEU A 83 -12.59 -0.04 -6.59
CA LEU A 83 -11.63 -1.16 -6.58
C LEU A 83 -10.30 -0.74 -5.93
N PHE A 84 -9.78 0.42 -6.32
CA PHE A 84 -8.57 1.00 -5.73
C PHE A 84 -8.73 1.21 -4.22
N SER A 85 -9.83 1.85 -3.80
CA SER A 85 -10.11 2.16 -2.40
C SER A 85 -10.22 0.89 -1.58
N THR A 86 -10.75 -0.18 -2.16
CA THR A 86 -10.85 -1.46 -1.47
C THR A 86 -9.50 -2.14 -1.28
N ILE A 87 -8.61 -2.09 -2.27
CA ILE A 87 -7.25 -2.65 -2.14
C ILE A 87 -6.39 -1.81 -1.17
N SER A 88 -6.70 -0.52 -1.04
CA SER A 88 -5.93 0.46 -0.25
C SER A 88 -6.62 0.92 1.04
N ARG A 89 -7.72 0.29 1.47
CA ARG A 89 -8.39 0.64 2.73
C ARG A 89 -7.53 0.23 3.93
N ASP A 90 -7.75 0.86 5.08
CA ASP A 90 -7.18 0.37 6.33
C ASP A 90 -7.85 -0.94 6.78
N MET A 91 -7.18 -1.70 7.64
CA MET A 91 -7.76 -2.90 8.24
C MET A 91 -8.92 -2.51 9.16
N LEU A 92 -10.04 -3.24 9.03
CA LEU A 92 -11.25 -3.04 9.82
C LEU A 92 -11.22 -3.96 11.03
N ASP A 93 -11.65 -3.46 12.18
CA ASP A 93 -11.82 -4.25 13.39
C ASP A 93 -13.20 -4.94 13.37
N THR A 94 -13.22 -6.27 13.27
CA THR A 94 -14.48 -7.03 13.23
C THR A 94 -14.99 -7.48 14.59
N SER A 95 -14.44 -6.95 15.68
CA SER A 95 -14.87 -7.31 17.03
C SER A 95 -16.34 -6.93 17.24
N GLU A 96 -17.13 -7.85 17.82
CA GLU A 96 -18.55 -7.62 18.11
C GLU A 96 -18.79 -6.38 18.98
N GLU A 97 -17.87 -6.11 19.90
CA GLU A 97 -17.88 -4.92 20.77
C GLU A 97 -16.89 -3.88 20.27
N GLY A 98 -17.40 -2.77 19.72
CA GLY A 98 -16.59 -1.62 19.35
C GLY A 98 -15.79 -1.76 18.05
N GLY A 99 -16.06 -2.80 17.26
CA GLY A 99 -15.54 -2.94 15.90
C GLY A 99 -16.15 -1.96 14.90
N ASP A 100 -15.54 -1.89 13.73
CA ASP A 100 -16.00 -1.09 12.61
C ASP A 100 -17.29 -1.69 12.02
N PRO A 101 -18.28 -0.85 11.65
CA PRO A 101 -19.47 -1.34 10.96
C PRO A 101 -19.08 -1.90 9.59
N ILE A 102 -19.52 -3.12 9.28
CA ILE A 102 -19.28 -3.78 7.99
C ILE A 102 -20.60 -3.76 7.22
N GLY A 103 -20.61 -3.11 6.05
CA GLY A 103 -21.79 -3.08 5.19
C GLY A 103 -21.96 -4.38 4.41
N ASP A 104 -23.20 -4.76 4.12
CA ASP A 104 -23.52 -5.92 3.27
C ASP A 104 -22.91 -5.79 1.85
N ASP A 105 -22.65 -4.56 1.41
CA ASP A 105 -22.09 -4.20 0.10
C ASP A 105 -20.56 -4.00 0.11
N ASP A 106 -19.88 -4.19 1.25
CA ASP A 106 -18.43 -3.98 1.33
C ASP A 106 -17.70 -5.04 0.47
N PHE A 107 -17.10 -4.55 -0.62
CA PHE A 107 -16.45 -5.34 -1.67
C PHE A 107 -15.38 -6.32 -1.14
N ALA A 108 -14.71 -5.96 -0.05
CA ALA A 108 -13.69 -6.77 0.59
C ALA A 108 -14.19 -7.41 1.86
N VAL A 109 -14.09 -8.73 1.90
CA VAL A 109 -14.23 -9.52 3.12
C VAL A 109 -13.29 -8.98 4.19
N PRO A 110 -13.66 -9.02 5.48
CA PRO A 110 -12.83 -8.41 6.51
C PRO A 110 -11.43 -9.00 6.62
N THR A 111 -11.27 -10.25 6.16
CA THR A 111 -9.99 -10.96 6.08
C THR A 111 -9.11 -10.55 4.90
N MET A 112 -9.60 -9.72 3.95
CA MET A 112 -8.77 -9.20 2.86
C MET A 112 -7.77 -8.19 3.43
N PRO A 113 -6.46 -8.42 3.26
CA PRO A 113 -5.44 -7.54 3.82
C PRO A 113 -5.39 -6.20 3.07
N THR A 114 -4.96 -5.16 3.79
CA THR A 114 -4.61 -3.88 3.18
C THR A 114 -3.28 -3.96 2.44
N PHE A 115 -3.21 -3.32 1.28
CA PHE A 115 -1.96 -3.13 0.54
C PHE A 115 -1.45 -1.69 0.59
N LYS A 116 -2.19 -0.79 1.24
CA LYS A 116 -1.87 0.64 1.41
C LYS A 116 -0.46 0.91 1.92
N TYR A 117 0.04 0.05 2.81
CA TYR A 117 1.35 0.21 3.44
C TYR A 117 2.44 -0.66 2.79
N THR A 118 2.10 -1.38 1.71
CA THR A 118 3.00 -2.31 1.03
C THR A 118 3.31 -1.87 -0.39
N LEU A 119 2.29 -1.42 -1.13
CA LEU A 119 2.37 -1.07 -2.55
C LEU A 119 2.24 0.44 -2.74
N SER A 120 2.83 0.96 -3.82
CA SER A 120 2.62 2.37 -4.21
C SER A 120 1.25 2.56 -4.87
N GLU A 121 0.76 3.80 -4.98
CA GLU A 121 -0.51 4.11 -5.67
C GLU A 121 -0.49 3.55 -7.11
N ASP A 122 0.60 3.77 -7.84
CA ASP A 122 0.82 3.24 -9.21
C ASP A 122 0.70 1.70 -9.29
N GLU A 123 1.22 1.00 -8.29
CA GLU A 123 1.15 -0.46 -8.23
C GLU A 123 -0.26 -0.98 -7.94
N ILE A 124 -0.99 -0.28 -7.07
CA ILE A 124 -2.40 -0.62 -6.80
C ILE A 124 -3.25 -0.37 -8.05
N TRP A 125 -3.01 0.73 -8.77
CA TRP A 125 -3.68 0.95 -10.06
C TRP A 125 -3.32 -0.12 -11.11
N ALA A 126 -2.08 -0.59 -11.13
CA ALA A 126 -1.71 -1.72 -11.99
C ALA A 126 -2.52 -2.99 -11.65
N ILE A 127 -2.72 -3.28 -10.35
CA ILE A 127 -3.59 -4.39 -9.91
C ILE A 127 -5.03 -4.15 -10.37
N VAL A 128 -5.60 -2.95 -10.20
CA VAL A 128 -6.95 -2.61 -10.68
C VAL A 128 -7.06 -2.87 -12.18
N GLY A 129 -6.07 -2.43 -12.96
CA GLY A 129 -5.98 -2.71 -14.38
C GLY A 129 -6.02 -4.21 -14.70
N HIS A 130 -5.25 -5.03 -13.98
CA HIS A 130 -5.29 -6.49 -14.16
C HIS A 130 -6.65 -7.08 -13.74
N VAL A 131 -7.21 -6.67 -12.62
CA VAL A 131 -8.53 -7.12 -12.15
C VAL A 131 -9.61 -6.84 -13.21
N ARG A 132 -9.58 -5.67 -13.88
CA ARG A 132 -10.49 -5.36 -15.00
C ARG A 132 -10.40 -6.38 -16.13
N THR A 133 -9.20 -6.88 -16.43
CA THR A 133 -9.01 -7.90 -17.48
C THR A 133 -9.67 -9.23 -17.13
N LEU A 134 -9.76 -9.61 -15.84
CA LEU A 134 -10.35 -10.89 -15.39
C LEU A 134 -11.83 -11.01 -15.72
N HIS A 135 -12.55 -9.89 -15.85
CA HIS A 135 -13.95 -9.83 -16.24
C HIS A 135 -14.18 -9.13 -17.60
N GLY A 136 -13.13 -9.05 -18.43
CA GLY A 136 -13.21 -8.57 -19.81
C GLY A 136 -13.50 -7.08 -19.95
N MET A 137 -13.10 -6.27 -18.97
CA MET A 137 -13.16 -4.81 -18.99
C MET A 137 -11.75 -4.21 -19.10
N LYS A 138 -11.69 -2.91 -19.36
CA LYS A 138 -10.47 -2.12 -19.29
C LYS A 138 -10.64 -1.06 -18.21
N MET A 139 -9.55 -0.72 -17.54
CA MET A 139 -9.52 0.40 -16.61
C MET A 139 -9.67 1.71 -17.40
N GLU A 140 -10.50 2.60 -16.89
CA GLU A 140 -10.75 3.94 -17.42
C GLU A 140 -9.87 5.00 -16.72
N PHE A 141 -9.47 4.74 -15.46
CA PHE A 141 -8.62 5.65 -14.69
C PHE A 141 -7.28 5.96 -15.39
N ASN A 142 -6.98 7.25 -15.54
CA ASN A 142 -5.77 7.71 -16.23
C ASN A 142 -4.61 7.94 -15.24
N VAL A 143 -3.80 6.89 -15.06
CA VAL A 143 -2.64 6.90 -14.15
C VAL A 143 -1.58 7.93 -14.56
N ALA A 144 -1.38 8.16 -15.85
CA ALA A 144 -0.42 9.16 -16.34
C ALA A 144 -0.86 10.59 -15.98
N ALA A 145 -2.14 10.91 -16.19
CA ALA A 145 -2.71 12.21 -15.81
C ALA A 145 -2.66 12.43 -14.29
N ARG A 146 -2.91 11.38 -13.49
CA ARG A 146 -2.78 11.43 -12.03
C ARG A 146 -1.34 11.79 -11.60
N LYS A 147 -0.34 11.14 -12.19
CA LYS A 147 1.07 11.45 -11.93
C LYS A 147 1.40 12.91 -12.25
N THR A 148 1.03 13.36 -13.45
CA THR A 148 1.27 14.75 -13.88
C THR A 148 0.61 15.75 -12.94
N SER A 149 -0.64 15.50 -12.53
CA SER A 149 -1.35 16.36 -11.57
C SER A 149 -0.63 16.45 -10.22
N LEU A 150 -0.06 15.36 -9.71
CA LEU A 150 0.72 15.36 -8.47
C LEU A 150 2.04 16.13 -8.62
N GLU A 151 2.74 15.98 -9.74
CA GLU A 151 3.98 16.71 -10.04
C GLU A 151 3.73 18.23 -10.15
N GLU A 152 2.68 18.62 -10.86
CA GLU A 152 2.25 20.02 -10.96
C GLU A 152 1.82 20.59 -9.61
N GLY A 153 1.06 19.81 -8.82
CA GLY A 153 0.65 20.18 -7.47
C GLY A 153 1.83 20.43 -6.53
N LEU A 154 2.84 19.55 -6.55
CA LEU A 154 4.08 19.74 -5.80
C LEU A 154 4.82 21.00 -6.23
N LYS A 155 4.99 21.22 -7.54
CA LYS A 155 5.65 22.42 -8.07
C LYS A 155 4.93 23.70 -7.65
N ALA A 156 3.60 23.70 -7.68
CA ALA A 156 2.80 24.84 -7.23
C ALA A 156 2.94 25.08 -5.71
N ALA A 157 2.94 24.02 -4.90
CA ALA A 157 3.12 24.14 -3.46
C ALA A 157 4.53 24.62 -3.07
N GLN A 158 5.56 24.16 -3.79
CA GLN A 158 6.94 24.65 -3.64
C GLN A 158 7.05 26.15 -3.95
N ALA A 159 6.42 26.62 -5.03
CA ALA A 159 6.41 28.04 -5.38
C ALA A 159 5.72 28.90 -4.30
N LYS A 160 4.59 28.42 -3.76
CA LYS A 160 3.90 29.09 -2.65
C LYS A 160 4.74 29.15 -1.39
N PHE A 161 5.42 28.05 -1.03
CA PHE A 161 6.29 28.03 0.14
C PHE A 161 7.46 29.01 -0.02
N GLU A 162 8.11 29.02 -1.19
CA GLU A 162 9.22 29.95 -1.45
C GLU A 162 8.77 31.41 -1.40
N GLN A 163 7.59 31.73 -1.94
CA GLN A 163 7.02 33.07 -1.83
C GLN A 163 6.70 33.46 -0.38
N ALA A 164 6.08 32.56 0.39
CA ALA A 164 5.74 32.81 1.80
C ALA A 164 7.00 32.97 2.67
N LYS A 165 8.03 32.19 2.39
CA LYS A 165 9.35 32.31 3.02
C LYS A 165 9.99 33.66 2.73
N GLN A 166 10.00 34.11 1.48
CA GLN A 166 10.53 35.43 1.11
C GLN A 166 9.75 36.57 1.79
N ALA A 167 8.43 36.45 1.91
CA ALA A 167 7.61 37.43 2.63
C ALA A 167 7.95 37.47 4.13
N TYR A 168 8.12 36.30 4.77
CA TYR A 168 8.56 36.19 6.16
C TYR A 168 9.94 36.82 6.36
N GLU A 169 10.93 36.46 5.56
CA GLU A 169 12.29 37.00 5.65
C GLU A 169 12.32 38.52 5.45
N ALA A 170 11.47 39.05 4.55
CA ALA A 170 11.34 40.50 4.33
C ALA A 170 10.67 41.21 5.52
N ALA A 171 9.65 40.62 6.12
CA ALA A 171 8.94 41.17 7.28
C ALA A 171 9.82 41.15 8.55
N GLU A 172 10.52 40.04 8.79
CA GLU A 172 11.49 39.89 9.87
C GLU A 172 12.63 40.90 9.74
N LYS A 173 13.22 41.03 8.54
CA LYS A 173 14.26 42.03 8.28
C LYS A 173 13.75 43.45 8.53
N LYS A 174 12.54 43.77 8.07
CA LYS A 174 11.94 45.10 8.30
C LYS A 174 11.76 45.37 9.80
N ALA A 175 11.25 44.41 10.57
CA ALA A 175 11.09 44.56 12.01
C ALA A 175 12.43 44.75 12.74
N SER A 176 13.46 44.02 12.31
CA SER A 176 14.84 44.18 12.81
C SER A 176 15.41 45.57 12.49
N ASP A 177 15.29 46.03 11.24
CA ASP A 177 15.77 47.34 10.81
C ASP A 177 15.05 48.47 11.60
N GLU A 178 13.74 48.33 11.87
CA GLU A 178 12.96 49.28 12.68
C GLU A 178 13.36 49.30 14.16
N ALA A 179 13.68 48.14 14.74
CA ALA A 179 14.15 48.03 16.13
C ALA A 179 15.55 48.64 16.31
N GLU A 180 16.45 48.43 15.35
CA GLU A 180 17.79 49.04 15.33
C GLU A 180 17.69 50.57 15.26
N GLN A 181 16.89 51.10 14.33
CA GLN A 181 16.66 52.55 14.21
C GLN A 181 16.08 53.16 15.51
N LYS A 182 15.12 52.49 16.15
CA LYS A 182 14.58 52.93 17.44
C LYS A 182 15.63 52.88 18.55
N SER A 183 16.49 51.86 18.55
CA SER A 183 17.56 51.71 19.54
C SER A 183 18.58 52.86 19.44
N GLU A 184 18.98 53.22 18.22
CA GLU A 184 19.86 54.35 17.97
C GLU A 184 19.25 55.69 18.41
N GLN A 185 17.96 55.91 18.09
CA GLN A 185 17.26 57.15 18.45
C GLN A 185 17.08 57.30 19.97
N LEU A 186 16.81 56.21 20.67
CA LEU A 186 16.53 56.21 22.11
C LEU A 186 17.79 56.00 22.98
N LYS A 187 18.94 55.67 22.37
CA LYS A 187 20.18 55.26 23.06
C LYS A 187 19.95 54.16 24.10
N LYS A 188 19.05 53.24 23.78
CA LYS A 188 18.65 52.11 24.62
C LYS A 188 18.31 50.95 23.70
N ASP A 189 18.68 49.74 24.10
CA ASP A 189 18.33 48.54 23.35
C ASP A 189 16.80 48.37 23.28
N VAL A 190 16.29 48.28 22.05
CA VAL A 190 14.90 47.98 21.73
C VAL A 190 14.86 46.60 21.10
N GLU A 191 14.08 45.70 21.70
CA GLU A 191 13.87 44.35 21.17
C GLU A 191 13.02 44.38 19.89
N VAL A 192 13.25 43.39 19.03
CA VAL A 192 12.45 43.21 17.81
C VAL A 192 11.03 42.80 18.22
N ASP A 193 10.04 43.50 17.67
CA ASP A 193 8.64 43.14 17.85
C ASP A 193 8.30 41.92 16.99
N GLU A 194 8.34 40.73 17.58
CA GLU A 194 8.03 39.47 16.87
C GLU A 194 6.59 39.44 16.32
N SER A 195 5.67 40.17 16.97
CA SER A 195 4.28 40.29 16.50
C SER A 195 4.15 40.99 15.14
N ALA A 196 5.18 41.71 14.73
CA ALA A 196 5.23 42.40 13.43
C ALA A 196 5.33 41.46 12.22
N TYR A 197 5.72 40.19 12.42
CA TYR A 197 5.86 39.19 11.35
C TYR A 197 5.22 37.82 11.67
N GLU A 198 4.44 37.72 12.74
CA GLU A 198 3.73 36.49 13.14
C GLU A 198 2.80 35.96 12.02
N ALA A 199 2.15 36.86 11.28
CA ALA A 199 1.24 36.48 10.20
C ALA A 199 1.98 35.82 9.04
N GLU A 200 3.12 36.38 8.63
CA GLU A 200 3.99 35.85 7.59
C GLU A 200 4.63 34.53 8.04
N GLN A 201 5.02 34.43 9.31
CA GLN A 201 5.54 33.17 9.87
C GLN A 201 4.49 32.06 9.83
N ALA A 202 3.25 32.35 10.24
CA ALA A 202 2.15 31.40 10.19
C ALA A 202 1.83 30.98 8.74
N ALA A 203 1.84 31.93 7.80
CA ALA A 203 1.65 31.66 6.38
C ALA A 203 2.76 30.75 5.80
N MET A 204 4.02 31.00 6.17
CA MET A 204 5.15 30.16 5.78
C MET A 204 5.01 28.74 6.33
N VAL A 205 4.66 28.58 7.61
CA VAL A 205 4.47 27.26 8.25
C VAL A 205 3.34 26.48 7.56
N GLN A 206 2.22 27.15 7.25
CA GLN A 206 1.11 26.53 6.54
C GLN A 206 1.50 26.14 5.10
N ALA A 207 2.17 27.02 4.36
CA ALA A 207 2.66 26.72 3.02
C ALA A 207 3.67 25.57 3.01
N LYS A 208 4.54 25.48 4.03
CA LYS A 208 5.45 24.35 4.22
C LYS A 208 4.69 23.04 4.41
N LYS A 209 3.66 23.04 5.28
CA LYS A 209 2.82 21.86 5.51
C LYS A 209 2.14 21.38 4.24
N GLU A 210 1.65 22.29 3.40
CA GLU A 210 1.05 21.97 2.10
C GLU A 210 2.08 21.39 1.12
N MET A 211 3.27 21.97 1.05
CA MET A 211 4.38 21.45 0.23
C MET A 211 4.81 20.05 0.68
N ASP A 212 4.99 19.84 1.98
CA ASP A 212 5.35 18.54 2.56
C ASP A 212 4.26 17.49 2.24
N ALA A 213 2.98 17.85 2.36
CA ALA A 213 1.86 16.97 2.00
C ALA A 213 1.84 16.61 0.51
N ALA A 214 2.09 17.58 -0.38
CA ALA A 214 2.19 17.34 -1.82
C ALA A 214 3.37 16.42 -2.16
N GLN A 215 4.51 16.60 -1.49
CA GLN A 215 5.69 15.74 -1.65
C GLN A 215 5.40 14.30 -1.20
N VAL A 216 4.72 14.15 -0.07
CA VAL A 216 4.30 12.83 0.44
C VAL A 216 3.34 12.16 -0.55
N ALA A 217 2.37 12.89 -1.11
CA ALA A 217 1.43 12.35 -2.10
C ALA A 217 2.17 11.83 -3.35
N LEU A 218 3.12 12.59 -3.90
CA LEU A 218 3.91 12.16 -5.06
C LEU A 218 4.82 10.95 -4.72
N ASN A 219 5.40 10.92 -3.52
CA ASN A 219 6.21 9.80 -3.06
C ASN A 219 5.37 8.53 -2.91
N ASN A 220 4.19 8.62 -2.28
CA ASN A 220 3.26 7.50 -2.13
C ASN A 220 2.77 6.98 -3.50
N PHE A 221 2.67 7.87 -4.50
CA PHE A 221 2.31 7.46 -5.85
C PHE A 221 3.38 6.56 -6.48
N SER A 222 4.64 6.99 -6.39
CA SER A 222 5.74 6.39 -7.17
C SER A 222 6.54 5.32 -6.40
N THR A 223 6.44 5.30 -5.07
CA THR A 223 7.33 4.49 -4.23
C THR A 223 6.55 3.65 -3.23
N ARG A 224 7.01 2.40 -3.02
CA ARG A 224 6.41 1.53 -2.01
C ARG A 224 6.61 2.11 -0.62
N PRO A 225 5.55 2.22 0.20
CA PRO A 225 5.69 2.60 1.59
C PRO A 225 6.60 1.59 2.32
N GLY A 226 7.43 2.10 3.23
CA GLY A 226 8.31 1.27 4.06
C GLY A 226 9.55 0.67 3.35
N ARG A 227 9.70 0.77 2.02
CA ARG A 227 10.90 0.27 1.34
C ARG A 227 12.16 1.01 1.86
N GLY A 228 13.10 0.24 2.42
CA GLY A 228 14.34 0.79 3.00
C GLY A 228 14.15 1.47 4.37
N VAL A 229 12.95 1.45 4.95
CA VAL A 229 12.67 2.02 6.28
C VAL A 229 12.95 0.98 7.35
N SER A 230 14.04 1.17 8.09
CA SER A 230 14.36 0.32 9.24
C SER A 230 13.51 0.68 10.46
N ILE A 231 12.83 -0.31 11.03
CA ILE A 231 12.08 -0.14 12.27
C ILE A 231 13.08 -0.20 13.45
N PRO A 232 13.10 0.79 14.35
CA PRO A 232 13.98 0.76 15.52
C PRO A 232 13.61 -0.38 16.47
N ARG A 233 14.54 -0.74 17.36
CA ARG A 233 14.26 -1.72 18.40
C ARG A 233 13.22 -1.14 19.37
N PRO A 234 12.06 -1.81 19.57
CA PRO A 234 11.06 -1.35 20.53
C PRO A 234 11.49 -1.64 21.97
N ASP A 235 10.98 -0.84 22.89
CA ASP A 235 10.83 -1.26 24.29
C ASP A 235 9.56 -2.12 24.43
N LEU A 236 9.77 -3.38 24.82
CA LEU A 236 8.74 -4.40 25.03
C LEU A 236 8.59 -4.77 26.51
N THR A 237 9.20 -3.98 27.41
CA THR A 237 9.12 -4.22 28.84
C THR A 237 7.71 -3.91 29.33
N VAL A 238 7.07 -4.89 29.95
CA VAL A 238 5.70 -4.75 30.50
C VAL A 238 5.65 -5.29 31.91
N LYS A 239 4.83 -4.67 32.77
CA LYS A 239 4.62 -5.19 34.12
C LYS A 239 3.84 -6.50 34.06
N PRO A 240 4.08 -7.47 34.95
CA PRO A 240 3.38 -8.76 34.92
C PRO A 240 1.84 -8.65 34.91
N ALA A 241 1.28 -7.70 35.67
CA ALA A 241 -0.16 -7.45 35.72
C ALA A 241 -0.75 -6.89 34.41
N GLU A 242 0.07 -6.25 33.57
CA GLU A 242 -0.32 -5.68 32.28
C GLU A 242 -0.06 -6.67 31.12
N ALA A 243 0.85 -7.63 31.32
CA ALA A 243 1.20 -8.62 30.31
C ALA A 243 0.00 -9.47 29.87
N ALA A 244 -0.84 -9.92 30.82
CA ALA A 244 -2.04 -10.70 30.50
C ALA A 244 -3.02 -9.88 29.63
N LYS A 245 -3.33 -8.64 30.04
CA LYS A 245 -4.21 -7.75 29.27
C LYS A 245 -3.67 -7.45 27.87
N LEU A 246 -2.35 -7.31 27.75
CA LEU A 246 -1.70 -7.06 26.48
C LEU A 246 -1.78 -8.28 25.54
N VAL A 247 -1.66 -9.49 26.09
CA VAL A 247 -1.84 -10.75 25.37
C VAL A 247 -3.30 -10.90 24.90
N ASP A 248 -4.27 -10.62 25.78
CA ASP A 248 -5.70 -10.70 25.42
C ASP A 248 -6.05 -9.72 24.31
N ARG A 249 -5.60 -8.45 24.42
CA ARG A 249 -5.71 -7.46 23.34
C ARG A 249 -5.03 -7.95 22.06
N GLY A 250 -3.83 -8.53 22.19
CA GLY A 250 -3.06 -9.05 21.06
C GLY A 250 -3.79 -10.17 20.33
N LYS A 251 -4.49 -11.04 21.04
CA LYS A 251 -5.32 -12.09 20.47
C LYS A 251 -6.50 -11.52 19.69
N ILE A 252 -7.25 -10.58 20.28
CA ILE A 252 -8.37 -9.90 19.62
C ILE A 252 -7.89 -9.23 18.33
N LEU A 253 -6.77 -8.49 18.38
CA LEU A 253 -6.20 -7.83 17.20
C LEU A 253 -5.74 -8.84 16.15
N TYR A 254 -5.17 -9.98 16.56
CA TYR A 254 -4.75 -11.07 15.67
C TYR A 254 -5.94 -11.67 14.92
N GLU A 255 -7.05 -11.91 15.61
CA GLU A 255 -8.23 -12.60 15.05
C GLU A 255 -9.14 -11.63 14.27
N ASN A 256 -9.44 -10.46 14.83
CA ASN A 256 -10.57 -9.64 14.38
C ASN A 256 -10.18 -8.43 13.55
N LYS A 257 -9.06 -7.76 13.88
CA LYS A 257 -8.66 -6.53 13.19
C LYS A 257 -7.66 -6.78 12.08
N TYR A 258 -6.59 -7.50 12.37
CA TYR A 258 -5.55 -7.80 11.40
C TYR A 258 -5.75 -9.13 10.69
N GLY A 259 -6.75 -9.93 11.10
CA GLY A 259 -7.16 -11.16 10.41
C GLY A 259 -6.00 -12.10 10.13
N CYS A 260 -5.05 -12.21 11.05
CA CYS A 260 -3.81 -12.98 10.86
C CYS A 260 -4.10 -14.46 10.61
N ASN A 261 -5.17 -14.98 11.22
CA ASN A 261 -5.74 -16.31 10.99
C ASN A 261 -6.27 -16.52 9.56
N GLY A 262 -6.52 -15.47 8.78
CA GLY A 262 -6.88 -15.59 7.36
C GLY A 262 -5.73 -16.14 6.50
N CYS A 263 -4.48 -15.86 6.89
CA CYS A 263 -3.29 -16.35 6.21
C CYS A 263 -2.54 -17.44 6.99
N HIS A 264 -2.44 -17.30 8.32
CA HIS A 264 -1.73 -18.21 9.19
C HIS A 264 -2.67 -19.20 9.87
N ASN A 265 -2.18 -20.40 10.16
CA ASN A 265 -2.90 -21.38 10.97
C ASN A 265 -2.30 -21.52 12.37
N LEU A 266 -3.17 -21.93 13.29
CA LEU A 266 -2.88 -22.42 14.63
C LEU A 266 -3.58 -23.77 14.80
N ALA A 267 -2.84 -24.79 15.21
CA ALA A 267 -3.29 -26.16 15.39
C ALA A 267 -3.99 -26.76 14.15
N GLY A 268 -3.59 -26.30 12.96
CA GLY A 268 -4.18 -26.73 11.68
C GLY A 268 -5.46 -25.97 11.29
N GLU A 269 -5.93 -25.04 12.12
CA GLU A 269 -7.08 -24.17 11.83
C GLU A 269 -6.64 -22.78 11.38
N GLY A 270 -7.32 -22.24 10.35
CA GLY A 270 -7.00 -20.96 9.73
C GLY A 270 -6.35 -21.10 8.35
N GLY A 271 -5.66 -20.04 7.92
CA GLY A 271 -5.08 -19.93 6.59
C GLY A 271 -3.86 -20.81 6.34
N LYS A 272 -3.61 -21.09 5.06
CA LYS A 272 -2.50 -21.94 4.59
C LYS A 272 -1.44 -21.18 3.82
N ILE A 273 -1.62 -19.87 3.61
CA ILE A 273 -0.68 -19.01 2.87
C ILE A 273 0.55 -18.72 3.73
N GLY A 274 0.33 -18.30 4.97
CA GLY A 274 1.36 -18.03 5.94
C GLY A 274 1.81 -19.32 6.65
N PRO A 275 3.05 -19.36 7.16
CA PRO A 275 3.51 -20.48 7.97
C PRO A 275 2.69 -20.63 9.27
N ALA A 276 2.55 -21.88 9.75
CA ALA A 276 1.93 -22.18 11.04
C ALA A 276 2.64 -21.42 12.18
N LEU A 277 1.86 -20.80 13.07
CA LEU A 277 2.38 -19.93 14.14
C LEU A 277 2.39 -20.59 15.51
N ASP A 278 1.94 -21.84 15.62
CA ASP A 278 1.87 -22.64 16.86
C ASP A 278 3.11 -22.57 17.76
N ARG A 279 4.28 -22.44 17.12
CA ARG A 279 5.59 -22.47 17.77
C ARG A 279 6.36 -21.17 17.57
N ALA A 280 5.70 -20.10 17.13
CA ALA A 280 6.34 -18.83 16.84
C ALA A 280 7.04 -18.27 18.09
N GLY A 281 6.41 -18.34 19.26
CA GLY A 281 6.99 -17.90 20.54
C GLY A 281 8.18 -18.72 21.05
N PHE A 282 8.41 -19.91 20.49
CA PHE A 282 9.66 -20.67 20.71
C PHE A 282 10.75 -20.35 19.70
N ARG A 283 10.36 -20.07 18.45
CA ARG A 283 11.29 -19.92 17.31
C ARG A 283 11.77 -18.49 17.11
N LEU A 284 10.96 -17.52 17.49
CA LEU A 284 11.14 -16.11 17.14
C LEU A 284 11.33 -15.25 18.38
N ASN A 285 12.17 -14.22 18.23
CA ASN A 285 12.38 -13.19 19.25
C ASN A 285 11.27 -12.13 19.19
N ALA A 286 10.78 -11.64 20.34
CA ALA A 286 9.73 -10.62 20.39
C ALA A 286 10.09 -9.31 19.64
N THR A 287 11.33 -8.84 19.72
CA THR A 287 11.82 -7.69 18.92
C THR A 287 11.76 -7.99 17.43
N TRP A 288 12.07 -9.23 17.02
CA TRP A 288 11.98 -9.64 15.62
C TRP A 288 10.52 -9.65 15.15
N ILE A 289 9.61 -10.24 15.94
CA ILE A 289 8.16 -10.28 15.64
C ILE A 289 7.63 -8.85 15.48
N TYR A 290 7.92 -7.95 16.42
CA TYR A 290 7.48 -6.56 16.35
C TYR A 290 7.92 -5.88 15.05
N ARG A 291 9.20 -6.00 14.69
CA ARG A 291 9.74 -5.35 13.48
C ARG A 291 9.13 -5.95 12.21
N TRP A 292 8.91 -7.27 12.20
CA TRP A 292 8.25 -7.97 11.11
C TRP A 292 6.81 -7.51 10.91
N LEU A 293 6.05 -7.36 12.00
CA LEU A 293 4.68 -6.85 11.94
C LEU A 293 4.60 -5.39 11.46
N LYS A 294 5.59 -4.56 11.83
CA LYS A 294 5.65 -3.14 11.46
C LYS A 294 6.04 -2.91 10.01
N ASN A 295 7.02 -3.67 9.50
CA ASN A 295 7.51 -3.52 8.14
C ASN A 295 8.19 -4.81 7.64
N PRO A 296 7.42 -5.81 7.21
CA PRO A 296 7.97 -7.09 6.76
C PRO A 296 8.89 -6.91 5.53
N GLN A 297 8.59 -5.92 4.68
CA GLN A 297 9.23 -5.73 3.37
C GLN A 297 10.64 -5.13 3.51
N ALA A 298 10.93 -4.49 4.64
CA ALA A 298 12.28 -4.07 5.00
C ALA A 298 13.15 -5.20 5.57
N MET A 299 12.53 -6.29 6.03
CA MET A 299 13.25 -7.47 6.55
C MET A 299 13.44 -8.53 5.48
N ASP A 300 12.42 -8.76 4.66
CA ASP A 300 12.46 -9.62 3.48
C ASP A 300 11.66 -8.93 2.37
N SER A 301 12.34 -8.47 1.32
CA SER A 301 11.68 -7.77 0.22
C SER A 301 10.82 -8.68 -0.67
N ALA A 302 10.95 -10.00 -0.54
CA ALA A 302 10.24 -11.01 -1.31
C ALA A 302 9.09 -11.69 -0.53
N THR A 303 8.89 -11.34 0.74
CA THR A 303 7.81 -11.93 1.54
C THR A 303 6.43 -11.51 1.01
N ARG A 304 5.50 -12.46 1.02
CA ARG A 304 4.09 -12.24 0.64
C ARG A 304 3.27 -11.57 1.73
N MET A 305 3.76 -11.54 2.98
CA MET A 305 3.04 -10.91 4.08
C MET A 305 3.03 -9.39 3.90
N PRO A 306 1.87 -8.75 3.66
CA PRO A 306 1.83 -7.30 3.52
C PRO A 306 2.06 -6.61 4.86
N ALA A 307 2.56 -5.37 4.81
CA ALA A 307 2.47 -4.44 5.93
C ALA A 307 1.00 -4.05 6.13
N LEU A 308 0.44 -4.36 7.31
CA LEU A 308 -0.97 -4.12 7.63
C LEU A 308 -1.24 -2.79 8.35
N GLY A 309 -0.21 -1.93 8.49
CA GLY A 309 -0.36 -0.61 9.11
C GLY A 309 -0.51 -0.64 10.63
N LEU A 310 0.04 -1.64 11.33
CA LEU A 310 -0.03 -1.71 12.79
C LEU A 310 0.61 -0.46 13.41
N ASN A 311 -0.13 0.22 14.29
CA ASN A 311 0.47 1.21 15.18
C ASN A 311 1.33 0.50 16.25
N ASP A 312 2.13 1.27 17.00
CA ASP A 312 3.08 0.68 17.95
C ASP A 312 2.41 -0.07 19.11
N ALA A 313 1.26 0.40 19.58
CA ALA A 313 0.51 -0.26 20.65
C ALA A 313 -0.03 -1.63 20.18
N ASP A 314 -0.61 -1.66 18.99
CA ASP A 314 -1.16 -2.87 18.39
C ASP A 314 -0.06 -3.87 18.03
N ALA A 315 1.05 -3.41 17.45
CA ALA A 315 2.21 -4.25 17.16
C ALA A 315 2.81 -4.86 18.44
N LYS A 316 2.86 -4.11 19.55
CA LYS A 316 3.29 -4.64 20.87
C LYS A 316 2.33 -5.70 21.39
N ALA A 317 1.02 -5.45 21.29
CA ALA A 317 -0.01 -6.38 21.73
C ALA A 317 0.03 -7.71 20.97
N VAL A 318 0.01 -7.64 19.63
CA VAL A 318 0.10 -8.84 18.77
C VAL A 318 1.43 -9.57 19.00
N THR A 319 2.54 -8.84 19.16
CA THR A 319 3.84 -9.44 19.52
C THR A 319 3.76 -10.22 20.83
N ALA A 320 3.14 -9.65 21.86
CA ALA A 320 2.97 -10.31 23.15
C ALA A 320 2.17 -11.61 23.02
N TYR A 321 1.05 -11.58 22.27
CA TYR A 321 0.25 -12.77 21.97
C TYR A 321 1.04 -13.84 21.20
N VAL A 322 1.67 -13.49 20.07
CA VAL A 322 2.43 -14.43 19.25
C VAL A 322 3.60 -15.05 20.04
N ALA A 323 4.20 -14.30 20.96
CA ALA A 323 5.26 -14.81 21.83
C ALA A 323 4.78 -15.88 22.84
N THR A 324 3.47 -15.95 23.11
CA THR A 324 2.86 -17.02 23.92
C THR A 324 2.65 -18.32 23.15
N LEU A 325 2.67 -18.29 21.81
CA LEU A 325 2.43 -19.45 20.94
C LEU A 325 3.61 -20.42 21.00
N ARG A 326 3.53 -21.35 21.95
CA ARG A 326 4.58 -22.26 22.38
C ARG A 326 4.07 -23.70 22.43
N ALA A 327 3.42 -24.15 21.37
CA ALA A 327 3.02 -25.54 21.24
C ALA A 327 4.26 -26.48 21.26
N PRO A 328 4.13 -27.69 21.83
CA PRO A 328 5.19 -28.70 21.75
C PRO A 328 5.48 -29.05 20.28
N LYS A 329 6.69 -29.58 20.01
CA LYS A 329 7.03 -30.06 18.67
C LYS A 329 6.09 -31.21 18.31
N ALA A 330 5.38 -31.12 17.19
CA ALA A 330 4.59 -32.25 16.68
C ALA A 330 5.51 -33.46 16.51
N GLU A 331 5.07 -34.62 17.01
CA GLU A 331 5.77 -35.88 16.75
C GLU A 331 5.72 -36.20 15.25
N PRO A 332 6.80 -36.75 14.66
CA PRO A 332 6.79 -37.12 13.25
C PRO A 332 5.66 -38.11 13.00
N VAL A 333 4.79 -37.80 12.04
CA VAL A 333 3.75 -38.73 11.58
C VAL A 333 4.48 -39.91 10.95
N VAL A 334 4.51 -41.04 11.65
CA VAL A 334 4.93 -42.32 11.07
C VAL A 334 3.78 -42.74 10.16
N GLU A 335 3.89 -42.45 8.86
CA GLU A 335 2.99 -43.02 7.86
C GLU A 335 3.10 -44.54 7.96
N LYS A 336 2.00 -45.19 8.40
CA LYS A 336 1.90 -46.64 8.32
C LYS A 336 1.92 -47.02 6.84
N PRO A 337 2.68 -48.05 6.43
CA PRO A 337 2.73 -48.48 5.04
C PRO A 337 1.30 -48.72 4.54
N VAL A 338 0.98 -48.11 3.40
CA VAL A 338 -0.25 -48.41 2.67
C VAL A 338 -0.21 -49.89 2.30
N GLU A 339 -1.05 -50.71 2.92
CA GLU A 339 -1.31 -52.06 2.42
C GLU A 339 -1.86 -51.93 1.00
N LYS A 340 -1.08 -52.38 0.01
CA LYS A 340 -1.55 -52.47 -1.37
C LYS A 340 -2.67 -53.52 -1.44
N PRO A 341 -3.75 -53.24 -2.20
CA PRO A 341 -4.87 -54.17 -2.36
C PRO A 341 -4.48 -55.47 -3.06
#